data_AF-A0A7U9T719-F1
#
_entry.id   AF-A0A7U9T719-F1
#
_cell.length_a   1.000
_cell.length_b   1.000
_cell.length_c   1.000
_cell.angle_alpha   90.00
_cell.angle_beta   90.00
_cell.angle_gamma   90.00
#
_symmetry.space_group_name_H-M   'P 1'
#
loop_
_entity.id
_entity.type
_entity.pdbx_description
1 polymer ?
#
loop_
_entity_poly.entity_id
_entity_poly.type
_entity_poly.pdbx_seq_one_letter_code
_entity_poly.pdbx_strand_id
1 'polypeptide(L)'
;MKEKNVQGEKQYKKGNPFKRAVMGFLVLTIAAAAGIAALVVYVDPFFHYHSPLPGFPYLVDNQLSQNPGMAAHMDYDSVILGSSMTVNFQTDWFNELMGLNTIKLSYSGAFPKDQSNIMDIMFDKRNRKDGEKIKKVFLGVDVITYTGGVGETKYPIPEYLYDDNIFNDIKYVLNKDVLLNYILRPMADPDPTDLSNVYASWWTEEYYSEEWVLHNYTSPDQVEKETDPQAYTGAAARNLDVNICPYIEANPETEFVVFFPPYSILFWNDVLKENHLEATMEVYRYIANRLNAYENVEVYFFPDQEEIICDLNNYADYSHYHPRYNRYMTECFAAKKFRLPKEGQEGKGIDEYLAHMREIVEKFDFEELLSRK
;
A
#
# COMPACT_ATOMS: atom_id res chain seq x y z
N MET A 1 -24.11 54.79 -79.36
CA MET A 1 -22.87 54.92 -78.53
C MET A 1 -23.20 55.66 -77.25
N LYS A 2 -23.29 54.93 -76.13
CA LYS A 2 -23.00 55.40 -74.77
C LYS A 2 -22.91 54.15 -73.89
N GLU A 3 -21.70 53.61 -73.82
CA GLU A 3 -21.27 52.64 -72.82
C GLU A 3 -20.90 53.35 -71.51
N LYS A 4 -20.79 52.53 -70.45
CA LYS A 4 -20.32 52.77 -69.07
C LYS A 4 -21.40 53.19 -68.08
N ASN A 5 -21.47 52.64 -66.87
CA ASN A 5 -20.70 51.62 -66.18
C ASN A 5 -21.52 51.28 -64.93
N VAL A 6 -21.80 50.00 -64.65
CA VAL A 6 -22.23 49.58 -63.31
C VAL A 6 -21.21 48.56 -62.82
N GLN A 7 -20.22 49.07 -62.11
CA GLN A 7 -19.25 48.28 -61.36
C GLN A 7 -19.96 47.79 -60.10
N GLY A 8 -20.42 46.54 -60.11
CA GLY A 8 -20.90 45.87 -58.91
C GLY A 8 -19.70 45.51 -58.02
N GLU A 9 -19.45 46.29 -56.98
CA GLU A 9 -18.52 45.91 -55.91
C GLU A 9 -19.01 44.61 -55.25
N LYS A 10 -18.29 43.52 -55.46
CA LYS A 10 -18.39 42.35 -54.59
C LYS A 10 -17.78 42.72 -53.24
N GLN A 11 -18.61 43.20 -52.31
CA GLN A 11 -18.27 43.21 -50.89
C GLN A 11 -18.06 41.77 -50.42
N TYR A 12 -16.81 41.32 -50.42
CA TYR A 12 -16.42 40.19 -49.59
C TYR A 12 -16.69 40.59 -48.15
N LYS A 13 -17.72 40.01 -47.52
CA LYS A 13 -17.92 40.10 -46.07
C LYS A 13 -16.64 39.62 -45.39
N LYS A 14 -15.74 40.55 -45.05
CA LYS A 14 -14.60 40.29 -44.17
C LYS A 14 -15.20 39.79 -42.86
N GLY A 15 -15.10 38.48 -42.62
CA GLY A 15 -15.63 37.86 -41.41
C GLY A 15 -15.14 38.62 -40.17
N ASN A 16 -16.02 38.81 -39.19
CA ASN A 16 -15.76 39.64 -38.02
C ASN A 16 -14.38 39.28 -37.41
N PRO A 17 -13.40 40.21 -37.40
CA PRO A 17 -12.05 39.94 -36.94
C PRO A 17 -12.02 39.47 -35.47
N PHE A 18 -12.97 39.94 -34.65
CA PHE A 18 -13.16 39.47 -33.28
C PHE A 18 -13.58 37.99 -33.24
N LYS A 19 -14.54 37.58 -34.08
CA LYS A 19 -14.96 36.17 -34.19
C LYS A 19 -13.81 35.27 -34.63
N ARG A 20 -12.96 35.74 -35.54
CA ARG A 20 -11.76 35.01 -35.98
C ARG A 20 -10.70 34.90 -34.89
N ALA A 21 -10.48 35.97 -34.13
CA ALA A 21 -9.54 35.97 -33.00
C ALA A 21 -10.02 35.03 -31.88
N VAL A 22 -11.30 35.09 -31.50
CA VAL A 22 -11.90 34.19 -30.51
C VAL A 22 -11.81 32.73 -30.97
N MET A 23 -12.16 32.44 -32.23
CA MET A 23 -12.04 31.09 -32.78
C MET A 23 -10.58 30.61 -32.78
N GLY A 24 -9.63 31.48 -33.16
CA GLY A 24 -8.20 31.18 -33.13
C GLY A 24 -7.69 30.87 -31.72
N PHE A 25 -8.09 31.67 -30.73
CA PHE A 25 -7.76 31.42 -29.33
C PHE A 25 -8.33 30.10 -28.83
N LEU A 26 -9.61 29.79 -29.12
CA LEU A 26 -10.23 28.53 -28.75
C LEU A 26 -9.51 27.33 -29.37
N VAL A 27 -9.18 27.40 -30.67
CA VAL A 27 -8.43 26.34 -31.36
C VAL A 27 -7.05 26.14 -30.73
N LEU A 28 -6.33 27.23 -30.42
CA LEU A 28 -5.03 27.15 -29.76
C LEU A 28 -5.13 26.53 -28.36
N THR A 29 -6.13 26.91 -27.57
CA THR A 29 -6.36 26.34 -26.24
C THR A 29 -6.68 24.85 -26.31
N ILE A 30 -7.56 24.44 -27.24
CA ILE A 30 -7.90 23.02 -27.44
C ILE A 30 -6.66 22.25 -27.91
N ALA A 31 -5.89 22.80 -28.85
CA ALA A 31 -4.67 22.17 -29.34
C ALA A 31 -3.61 22.03 -28.23
N ALA A 32 -3.46 23.04 -27.36
CA ALA A 32 -2.56 22.98 -26.22
C ALA A 32 -3.02 21.92 -25.20
N ALA A 33 -4.31 21.87 -24.87
CA ALA A 33 -4.87 20.85 -23.98
C ALA A 33 -4.68 19.44 -24.56
N ALA A 34 -4.95 19.25 -25.86
CA ALA A 34 -4.72 17.98 -26.54
C ALA A 34 -3.22 17.59 -26.56
N GLY A 35 -2.32 18.56 -26.72
CA GLY A 35 -0.87 18.35 -26.64
C GLY A 35 -0.41 17.92 -25.25
N ILE A 36 -0.93 18.57 -24.19
CA ILE A 36 -0.68 18.17 -22.80
C ILE A 36 -1.22 16.76 -22.55
N ALA A 37 -2.44 16.50 -23.00
CA ALA A 37 -3.06 15.20 -22.84
C ALA A 37 -2.24 14.09 -23.50
N ALA A 38 -1.82 14.29 -24.75
CA ALA A 38 -0.97 13.35 -25.47
C ALA A 38 0.37 13.14 -24.77
N LEU A 39 0.98 14.19 -24.20
CA LEU A 39 2.22 14.07 -23.45
C LEU A 39 2.04 13.27 -22.15
N VAL A 40 0.97 13.53 -21.39
CA VAL A 40 0.68 12.79 -20.14
C VAL A 40 0.37 11.33 -20.44
N VAL A 41 -0.43 11.03 -21.47
CA VAL A 41 -0.73 9.65 -21.88
C VAL A 41 0.51 8.94 -22.42
N TYR A 42 1.44 9.65 -23.07
CA TYR A 42 2.67 9.06 -23.61
C TYR A 42 3.72 8.77 -22.55
N VAL A 43 3.92 9.68 -21.59
CA VAL A 43 4.89 9.49 -20.50
C VAL A 43 4.31 8.60 -19.41
N ASP A 44 3.03 8.81 -19.11
CA ASP A 44 2.24 8.07 -18.14
C ASP A 44 2.94 7.91 -16.78
N PRO A 45 3.22 9.02 -16.06
CA PRO A 45 3.96 8.99 -14.80
C PRO A 45 3.32 8.14 -13.68
N PHE A 46 2.03 7.83 -13.79
CA PHE A 46 1.30 7.00 -12.84
C PHE A 46 1.00 5.60 -13.38
N PHE A 47 1.48 5.28 -14.58
CA PHE A 47 1.41 3.95 -15.19
C PHE A 47 -0.02 3.45 -15.43
N HIS A 48 -0.98 4.31 -15.75
CA HIS A 48 -2.40 3.95 -15.96
C HIS A 48 -2.74 3.47 -17.37
N TYR A 49 -1.84 3.67 -18.33
CA TYR A 49 -2.04 3.34 -19.74
C TYR A 49 -1.04 2.31 -20.23
N HIS A 50 0.19 2.29 -19.69
CA HIS A 50 1.23 1.36 -20.13
C HIS A 50 2.35 1.18 -19.10
N SER A 51 3.18 0.16 -19.34
CA SER A 51 4.41 -0.07 -18.58
C SER A 51 5.38 1.15 -18.68
N PRO A 52 6.28 1.34 -17.71
CA PRO A 52 7.22 2.45 -17.70
C PRO A 52 8.03 2.57 -18.99
N LEU A 53 8.22 3.80 -19.48
CA LEU A 53 9.10 4.08 -20.61
C LEU A 53 10.57 3.82 -20.23
N PRO A 54 11.33 3.09 -21.07
CA PRO A 54 12.75 2.87 -20.82
C PRO A 54 13.53 4.18 -20.69
N GLY A 55 14.27 4.34 -19.59
CA GLY A 55 15.16 5.49 -19.36
C GLY A 55 14.47 6.79 -18.96
N PHE A 56 13.14 6.81 -18.79
CA PHE A 56 12.46 7.97 -18.21
C PHE A 56 12.64 7.95 -16.68
N PRO A 57 13.06 9.07 -16.05
CA PRO A 57 13.33 9.09 -14.62
C PRO A 57 12.05 9.27 -13.80
N TYR A 58 11.27 8.21 -13.62
CA TYR A 58 10.00 8.30 -12.89
C TYR A 58 10.20 8.65 -11.41
N LEU A 59 9.34 9.55 -10.91
CA LEU A 59 9.16 9.81 -9.48
C LEU A 59 7.95 9.01 -8.97
N VAL A 60 8.16 8.15 -7.98
CA VAL A 60 7.11 7.35 -7.35
C VAL A 60 7.05 7.65 -5.86
N ASP A 61 6.07 8.45 -5.45
CA ASP A 61 5.88 8.94 -4.09
C ASP A 61 4.40 8.96 -3.63
N ASN A 62 3.46 8.59 -4.51
CA ASN A 62 2.02 8.64 -4.23
C ASN A 62 1.36 7.26 -4.38
N GLN A 63 1.27 6.54 -3.26
CA GLN A 63 0.66 5.21 -3.16
C GLN A 63 -0.75 5.17 -3.78
N LEU A 64 -1.61 6.15 -3.45
CA LEU A 64 -3.01 6.16 -3.90
C LEU A 64 -3.15 6.33 -5.41
N SER A 65 -2.28 7.13 -6.03
CA SER A 65 -2.39 7.46 -7.46
C SER A 65 -1.59 6.52 -8.35
N GLN A 66 -0.50 5.93 -7.85
CA GLN A 66 0.45 5.15 -8.65
C GLN A 66 0.34 3.64 -8.45
N ASN A 67 0.03 3.15 -7.24
CA ASN A 67 -0.17 1.70 -7.02
C ASN A 67 -1.15 1.06 -8.02
N PRO A 68 -2.35 1.62 -8.31
CA PRO A 68 -3.27 1.03 -9.30
C PRO A 68 -2.64 0.86 -10.70
N GLY A 69 -1.96 1.89 -11.23
CA GLY A 69 -1.30 1.78 -12.52
C GLY A 69 -0.10 0.82 -12.49
N MET A 70 0.70 0.87 -11.42
CA MET A 70 1.78 -0.09 -11.17
C MET A 70 1.25 -1.54 -11.15
N ALA A 71 0.13 -1.78 -10.48
CA ALA A 71 -0.49 -3.09 -10.39
C ALA A 71 -1.01 -3.58 -11.76
N ALA A 72 -1.56 -2.68 -12.57
CA ALA A 72 -2.14 -3.02 -13.86
C ALA A 72 -1.10 -3.21 -14.98
N HIS A 73 0.03 -2.48 -14.93
CA HIS A 73 0.89 -2.32 -16.10
C HIS A 73 2.38 -2.61 -15.89
N MET A 74 2.87 -2.79 -14.66
CA MET A 74 4.26 -3.22 -14.44
C MET A 74 4.43 -4.73 -14.57
N ASP A 75 5.66 -5.15 -14.89
CA ASP A 75 6.03 -6.56 -15.02
C ASP A 75 6.50 -7.11 -13.67
N TYR A 76 5.74 -8.05 -13.11
CA TYR A 76 6.02 -8.69 -11.81
C TYR A 76 5.31 -10.05 -11.71
N ASP A 77 5.85 -10.93 -10.87
CA ASP A 77 5.24 -12.22 -10.54
C ASP A 77 4.85 -12.34 -9.07
N SER A 78 5.25 -11.39 -8.23
CA SER A 78 5.00 -11.40 -6.79
C SER A 78 4.72 -10.01 -6.26
N VAL A 79 3.99 -9.89 -5.15
CA VAL A 79 3.52 -8.59 -4.62
C VAL A 79 3.70 -8.50 -3.12
N ILE A 80 4.13 -7.34 -2.63
CA ILE A 80 4.07 -6.97 -1.21
C ILE A 80 2.89 -6.03 -0.98
N LEU A 81 1.94 -6.49 -0.16
CA LEU A 81 0.73 -5.82 0.27
C LEU A 81 0.76 -5.62 1.79
N GLY A 82 0.19 -4.52 2.27
CA GLY A 82 0.17 -4.21 3.70
C GLY A 82 0.16 -2.71 3.98
N SER A 83 0.27 -2.38 5.26
CA SER A 83 0.23 -0.99 5.72
C SER A 83 1.62 -0.30 5.64
N SER A 84 1.83 0.74 6.46
CA SER A 84 3.16 1.32 6.68
C SER A 84 4.18 0.28 7.17
N MET A 85 3.71 -0.82 7.76
CA MET A 85 4.57 -1.91 8.22
C MET A 85 5.28 -2.64 7.09
N THR A 86 4.89 -2.44 5.83
CA THR A 86 5.52 -3.12 4.69
C THR A 86 6.35 -2.20 3.80
N VAL A 87 6.43 -0.90 4.10
CA VAL A 87 7.08 0.08 3.22
C VAL A 87 8.60 -0.07 3.17
N ASN A 88 9.21 -0.62 4.21
CA ASN A 88 10.66 -0.79 4.33
C ASN A 88 11.18 -2.14 3.78
N PHE A 89 10.32 -3.01 3.25
CA PHE A 89 10.79 -4.16 2.47
C PHE A 89 11.44 -3.69 1.17
N GLN A 90 12.60 -4.24 0.84
CA GLN A 90 13.22 -4.05 -0.48
C GLN A 90 12.93 -5.25 -1.38
N THR A 91 12.46 -5.00 -2.60
CA THR A 91 12.07 -6.10 -3.50
C THR A 91 13.27 -6.90 -4.00
N ASP A 92 14.47 -6.30 -4.03
CA ASP A 92 15.72 -7.01 -4.36
C ASP A 92 15.99 -8.17 -3.39
N TRP A 93 15.60 -8.05 -2.11
CA TRP A 93 15.77 -9.13 -1.14
C TRP A 93 14.91 -10.36 -1.50
N PHE A 94 13.75 -10.14 -2.10
CA PHE A 94 12.87 -11.23 -2.55
C PHE A 94 13.41 -11.91 -3.80
N ASN A 95 14.04 -11.14 -4.70
CA ASN A 95 14.76 -11.69 -5.83
C ASN A 95 15.99 -12.50 -5.36
N GLU A 96 16.82 -11.92 -4.50
CA GLU A 96 18.02 -12.56 -3.95
C GLU A 96 17.70 -13.87 -3.22
N LEU A 97 16.70 -13.86 -2.33
CA LEU A 97 16.41 -14.98 -1.42
C LEU A 97 15.45 -16.02 -2.01
N MET A 98 14.59 -15.62 -2.95
CA MET A 98 13.50 -16.46 -3.46
C MET A 98 13.36 -16.46 -4.99
N GLY A 99 14.15 -15.67 -5.72
CA GLY A 99 14.08 -15.57 -7.18
C GLY A 99 12.79 -14.94 -7.70
N LEU A 100 12.15 -14.09 -6.90
CA LEU A 100 10.86 -13.46 -7.22
C LEU A 100 11.05 -12.08 -7.84
N ASN A 101 10.29 -11.79 -8.90
CA ASN A 101 10.17 -10.42 -9.43
C ASN A 101 9.03 -9.73 -8.69
N THR A 102 9.37 -9.14 -7.54
CA THR A 102 8.40 -8.60 -6.60
C THR A 102 8.16 -7.10 -6.84
N ILE A 103 6.91 -6.68 -6.82
CA ILE A 103 6.51 -5.28 -6.74
C ILE A 103 5.97 -4.94 -5.35
N LYS A 104 6.18 -3.71 -4.89
CA LYS A 104 5.68 -3.22 -3.60
C LYS A 104 4.51 -2.26 -3.82
N LEU A 105 3.33 -2.64 -3.32
CA LEU A 105 2.08 -1.88 -3.45
C LEU A 105 1.50 -1.59 -2.06
N SER A 106 2.37 -1.20 -1.13
CA SER A 106 2.01 -0.87 0.25
C SER A 106 1.23 0.44 0.32
N TYR A 107 0.33 0.54 1.30
CA TYR A 107 -0.43 1.77 1.59
C TYR A 107 -0.17 2.20 3.03
N SER A 108 0.04 3.48 3.29
CA SER A 108 0.21 3.97 4.66
C SER A 108 -1.06 3.70 5.48
N GLY A 109 -0.93 3.00 6.61
CA GLY A 109 -2.06 2.69 7.52
C GLY A 109 -3.20 1.88 6.89
N ALA A 110 -2.90 1.04 5.89
CA ALA A 110 -3.88 0.34 5.06
C ALA A 110 -4.93 -0.46 5.84
N PHE A 111 -6.17 -0.36 5.39
CA PHE A 111 -7.28 -1.22 5.81
C PHE A 111 -7.44 -2.42 4.84
N PRO A 112 -8.18 -3.47 5.22
CA PRO A 112 -8.47 -4.58 4.32
C PRO A 112 -9.07 -4.14 2.98
N LYS A 113 -9.88 -3.07 2.97
CA LYS A 113 -10.46 -2.53 1.73
C LYS A 113 -9.40 -1.93 0.80
N ASP A 114 -8.34 -1.31 1.32
CA ASP A 114 -7.23 -0.82 0.51
C ASP A 114 -6.53 -1.99 -0.20
N GLN A 115 -6.33 -3.11 0.52
CA GLN A 115 -5.75 -4.33 -0.05
C GLN A 115 -6.67 -4.97 -1.09
N SER A 116 -7.98 -5.02 -0.85
CA SER A 116 -8.92 -5.60 -1.82
C SER A 116 -9.06 -4.76 -3.08
N ASN A 117 -8.98 -3.43 -2.98
CA ASN A 117 -8.99 -2.54 -4.15
C ASN A 117 -7.79 -2.82 -5.07
N ILE A 118 -6.60 -3.05 -4.51
CA ILE A 118 -5.42 -3.34 -5.32
C ILE A 118 -5.39 -4.79 -5.82
N MET A 119 -5.90 -5.74 -5.02
CA MET A 119 -6.04 -7.14 -5.44
C MET A 119 -7.02 -7.29 -6.61
N ASP A 120 -8.10 -6.50 -6.64
CA ASP A 120 -9.04 -6.47 -7.77
C ASP A 120 -8.33 -6.14 -9.08
N ILE A 121 -7.51 -5.08 -9.07
CA ILE A 121 -6.73 -4.64 -10.24
C ILE A 121 -5.67 -5.67 -10.62
N MET A 122 -4.95 -6.22 -9.64
CA MET A 122 -3.82 -7.10 -9.92
C MET A 122 -4.27 -8.50 -10.37
N PHE A 123 -5.41 -9.00 -9.92
CA PHE A 123 -5.94 -10.30 -10.37
C PHE A 123 -6.84 -10.19 -11.61
N ASP A 124 -7.15 -8.98 -12.07
CA ASP A 124 -7.86 -8.79 -13.33
C ASP A 124 -7.04 -9.32 -14.51
N LYS A 125 -7.61 -10.28 -15.24
CA LYS A 125 -6.98 -10.90 -16.40
C LYS A 125 -6.71 -9.92 -17.53
N ARG A 126 -7.46 -8.81 -17.61
CA ARG A 126 -7.25 -7.75 -18.61
C ARG A 126 -5.90 -7.05 -18.44
N ASN A 127 -5.38 -7.06 -17.20
CA ASN A 127 -4.12 -6.43 -16.83
C ASN A 127 -2.92 -7.39 -16.88
N ARG A 128 -3.13 -8.63 -17.34
CA ARG A 128 -2.09 -9.67 -17.37
C ARG A 128 -1.84 -10.14 -18.78
N LYS A 129 -0.57 -10.39 -19.13
CA LYS A 129 -0.27 -11.04 -20.41
C LYS A 129 -0.70 -12.51 -20.36
N ASP A 130 -0.98 -13.09 -21.51
CA ASP A 130 -1.39 -14.49 -21.59
C ASP A 130 -0.35 -15.41 -20.93
N GLY A 131 -0.78 -16.12 -19.88
CA GLY A 131 0.07 -17.04 -19.12
C GLY A 131 0.86 -16.40 -17.97
N GLU A 132 0.85 -15.08 -17.81
CA GLU A 132 1.36 -14.43 -16.60
C GLU A 132 0.42 -14.70 -15.42
N LYS A 133 1.02 -15.05 -14.28
CA LYS A 133 0.30 -15.33 -13.04
C LYS A 133 1.07 -14.79 -11.87
N ILE A 134 0.34 -14.35 -10.84
CA ILE A 134 0.93 -14.01 -9.56
C ILE A 134 1.27 -15.30 -8.83
N LYS A 135 2.57 -15.50 -8.58
CA LYS A 135 3.12 -16.63 -7.85
C LYS A 135 2.93 -16.45 -6.36
N LYS A 136 3.28 -15.26 -5.82
CA LYS A 136 3.23 -14.99 -4.38
C LYS A 136 2.67 -13.63 -4.02
N VAL A 137 1.90 -13.58 -2.93
CA VAL A 137 1.43 -12.34 -2.29
C VAL A 137 1.91 -12.33 -0.85
N PHE A 138 2.75 -11.36 -0.48
CA PHE A 138 3.18 -11.12 0.89
C PHE A 138 2.26 -10.09 1.51
N LEU A 139 1.38 -10.51 2.41
CA LEU A 139 0.34 -9.68 3.03
C LEU A 139 0.66 -9.41 4.51
N GLY A 140 1.04 -8.18 4.82
CA GLY A 140 1.14 -7.70 6.20
C GLY A 140 -0.25 -7.46 6.80
N VAL A 141 -0.52 -8.04 7.97
CA VAL A 141 -1.81 -7.95 8.67
C VAL A 141 -1.65 -7.18 9.97
N ASP A 142 -2.19 -5.95 9.97
CA ASP A 142 -2.32 -5.13 11.18
C ASP A 142 -3.69 -5.39 11.81
N VAL A 143 -3.72 -6.18 12.88
CA VAL A 143 -5.00 -6.69 13.44
C VAL A 143 -6.03 -5.62 13.76
N ILE A 144 -5.59 -4.42 14.16
CA ILE A 144 -6.49 -3.31 14.52
C ILE A 144 -7.27 -2.82 13.29
N THR A 145 -6.68 -2.81 12.09
CA THR A 145 -7.40 -2.32 10.89
C THR A 145 -8.48 -3.30 10.43
N TYR A 146 -8.35 -4.59 10.78
CA TYR A 146 -9.33 -5.62 10.48
C TYR A 146 -10.59 -5.52 11.36
N THR A 147 -10.55 -4.75 12.45
CA THR A 147 -11.72 -4.50 13.29
C THR A 147 -12.58 -3.32 12.80
N GLY A 148 -12.11 -2.58 11.79
CA GLY A 148 -12.80 -1.44 11.17
C GLY A 148 -13.93 -1.82 10.21
N GLY A 149 -14.51 -0.82 9.54
CA GLY A 149 -15.56 -1.03 8.56
C GLY A 149 -15.09 -1.78 7.31
N VAL A 150 -15.93 -2.64 6.73
CA VAL A 150 -15.56 -3.43 5.53
C VAL A 150 -15.28 -2.61 4.27
N GLY A 151 -15.83 -1.40 4.19
CA GLY A 151 -15.58 -0.45 3.10
C GLY A 151 -14.67 0.70 3.51
N GLU A 152 -14.09 0.64 4.71
CA GLU A 152 -13.24 1.69 5.24
C GLU A 152 -11.86 1.63 4.61
N THR A 153 -11.39 2.76 4.10
CA THR A 153 -10.03 2.95 3.60
C THR A 153 -9.34 3.98 4.49
N LYS A 154 -8.00 3.92 4.60
CA LYS A 154 -7.27 4.91 5.40
C LYS A 154 -7.49 6.33 4.90
N TYR A 155 -7.47 6.48 3.57
CA TYR A 155 -7.70 7.73 2.86
C TYR A 155 -8.72 7.50 1.74
N PRO A 156 -9.50 8.52 1.35
CA PRO A 156 -10.35 8.43 0.17
C PRO A 156 -9.53 8.12 -1.07
N ILE A 157 -9.93 7.09 -1.82
CA ILE A 157 -9.27 6.73 -3.08
C ILE A 157 -9.70 7.69 -4.20
N PRO A 158 -8.80 8.06 -5.12
CA PRO A 158 -9.17 8.75 -6.34
C PRO A 158 -9.87 7.76 -7.29
N GLU A 159 -11.19 7.57 -7.16
CA GLU A 159 -11.96 6.53 -7.88
C GLU A 159 -11.70 6.48 -9.40
N TYR A 160 -11.44 7.63 -10.02
CA TYR A 160 -11.11 7.75 -11.46
C TYR A 160 -9.77 7.12 -11.87
N LEU A 161 -8.95 6.69 -10.91
CA LEU A 161 -7.70 5.95 -11.13
C LEU A 161 -7.84 4.46 -10.77
N TYR A 162 -9.04 4.03 -10.36
CA TYR A 162 -9.36 2.65 -9.94
C TYR A 162 -10.52 2.07 -10.75
N ASP A 163 -10.95 2.75 -11.83
CA ASP A 163 -12.02 2.30 -12.72
C ASP A 163 -11.53 2.22 -14.18
N ASP A 164 -12.37 1.67 -15.06
CA ASP A 164 -12.09 1.56 -16.50
C ASP A 164 -12.66 2.74 -17.32
N ASN A 165 -13.02 3.87 -16.69
CA ASN A 165 -13.80 4.94 -17.32
C ASN A 165 -12.94 6.07 -17.88
N ILE A 166 -12.44 5.90 -19.10
CA ILE A 166 -11.60 6.87 -19.82
C ILE A 166 -12.13 8.32 -19.91
N PHE A 167 -13.42 8.56 -19.69
CA PHE A 167 -13.99 9.91 -19.74
C PHE A 167 -13.67 10.72 -18.48
N ASN A 168 -13.45 10.07 -17.33
CA ASN A 168 -13.11 10.74 -16.08
C ASN A 168 -11.58 10.97 -15.92
N ASP A 169 -10.76 10.26 -16.70
CA ASP A 169 -9.30 10.40 -16.81
C ASP A 169 -8.84 11.81 -17.13
N ILE A 170 -9.72 12.68 -17.61
CA ILE A 170 -9.42 14.10 -17.79
C ILE A 170 -8.85 14.75 -16.51
N LYS A 171 -9.20 14.20 -15.33
CA LYS A 171 -8.65 14.60 -14.02
C LYS A 171 -7.17 14.22 -13.83
N TYR A 172 -6.69 13.19 -14.50
CA TYR A 172 -5.29 12.78 -14.59
C TYR A 172 -4.59 13.51 -15.74
N VAL A 173 -5.15 13.37 -16.95
CA VAL A 173 -4.52 13.73 -18.22
C VAL A 173 -4.35 15.25 -18.40
N LEU A 174 -5.24 16.07 -17.81
CA LEU A 174 -5.11 17.53 -17.81
C LEU A 174 -4.73 18.09 -16.43
N ASN A 175 -4.12 17.25 -15.59
CA ASN A 175 -3.66 17.68 -14.27
C ASN A 175 -2.32 18.43 -14.38
N LYS A 176 -2.31 19.67 -13.87
CA LYS A 176 -1.09 20.51 -13.87
C LYS A 176 0.02 19.89 -13.04
N ASP A 177 -0.30 19.23 -11.93
CA ASP A 177 0.71 18.71 -11.00
C ASP A 177 1.35 17.46 -11.58
N VAL A 178 0.59 16.64 -12.32
CA VAL A 178 1.12 15.53 -13.12
C VAL A 178 2.12 16.04 -14.15
N LEU A 179 1.73 17.03 -14.96
CA LEU A 179 2.62 17.62 -15.97
C LEU A 179 3.88 18.23 -15.34
N LEU A 180 3.72 19.09 -14.33
CA LEU A 180 4.83 19.87 -13.79
C LEU A 180 5.75 19.03 -12.89
N ASN A 181 5.19 18.23 -11.98
CA ASN A 181 5.97 17.55 -10.93
C ASN A 181 6.40 16.13 -11.31
N TYR A 182 5.67 15.45 -12.19
CA TYR A 182 5.96 14.05 -12.54
C TYR A 182 6.45 13.87 -13.98
N ILE A 183 6.37 14.91 -14.83
CA ILE A 183 6.96 14.89 -16.18
C ILE A 183 8.10 15.90 -16.31
N LEU A 184 7.82 17.20 -16.15
CA LEU A 184 8.82 18.24 -16.40
C LEU A 184 9.92 18.28 -15.35
N ARG A 185 9.57 18.17 -14.06
CA ARG A 185 10.56 18.19 -12.97
C ARG A 185 11.54 17.01 -13.08
N PRO A 186 11.13 15.74 -13.24
CA PRO A 186 12.09 14.64 -13.34
C PRO A 186 12.94 14.70 -14.62
N MET A 187 12.44 15.32 -15.70
CA MET A 187 13.27 15.59 -16.88
C MET A 187 14.33 16.68 -16.64
N ALA A 188 14.01 17.68 -15.82
CA ALA A 188 14.89 18.82 -15.55
C ALA A 188 15.94 18.52 -14.48
N ASP A 189 15.57 17.72 -13.47
CA ASP A 189 16.41 17.28 -12.37
C ASP A 189 16.20 15.77 -12.14
N PRO A 190 16.87 14.91 -12.94
CA PRO A 190 16.65 13.47 -12.92
C PRO A 190 17.16 12.83 -11.62
N ASP A 191 16.21 12.39 -10.80
CA ASP A 191 16.44 11.55 -9.62
C ASP A 191 15.38 10.44 -9.60
N PRO A 192 15.56 9.38 -10.42
CA PRO A 192 14.56 8.32 -10.54
C PRO A 192 14.38 7.58 -9.22
N THR A 193 13.13 7.30 -8.86
CA THR A 193 12.84 6.48 -7.69
C THR A 193 13.35 5.05 -7.89
N ASP A 194 14.14 4.57 -6.93
CA ASP A 194 14.46 3.16 -6.83
C ASP A 194 13.20 2.37 -6.45
N LEU A 195 12.66 1.61 -7.41
CA LEU A 195 11.46 0.81 -7.19
C LEU A 195 11.64 -0.30 -6.16
N SER A 196 12.88 -0.75 -5.93
CA SER A 196 13.17 -1.73 -4.88
C SER A 196 12.88 -1.15 -3.50
N ASN A 197 13.30 0.10 -3.28
CA ASN A 197 13.15 0.80 -2.01
C ASN A 197 12.01 1.85 -2.00
N VAL A 198 11.08 1.80 -2.97
CA VAL A 198 9.97 2.77 -3.08
C VAL A 198 9.16 2.90 -1.79
N TYR A 199 8.68 4.09 -1.44
CA TYR A 199 7.93 4.34 -0.18
C TYR A 199 8.70 4.10 1.13
N ALA A 200 9.99 3.75 1.09
CA ALA A 200 10.78 3.55 2.31
C ALA A 200 10.67 4.75 3.24
N SER A 201 10.63 4.47 4.54
CA SER A 201 10.53 5.50 5.55
C SER A 201 11.74 6.42 5.51
N TRP A 202 11.51 7.68 5.87
CA TRP A 202 12.53 8.72 5.94
C TRP A 202 13.37 8.68 7.23
N TRP A 203 13.07 7.76 8.16
CA TRP A 203 13.80 7.60 9.42
C TRP A 203 15.25 7.19 9.18
N THR A 204 16.17 7.96 9.77
CA THR A 204 17.59 7.62 9.86
C THR A 204 17.88 6.83 11.14
N GLU A 205 19.10 6.31 11.26
CA GLU A 205 19.54 5.50 12.42
C GLU A 205 19.29 6.18 13.78
N GLU A 206 19.35 7.51 13.87
CA GLU A 206 19.13 8.25 15.12
C GLU A 206 17.69 8.14 15.67
N TYR A 207 16.71 7.83 14.81
CA TYR A 207 15.31 7.64 15.22
C TYR A 207 15.12 6.29 15.92
N TYR A 208 15.97 5.31 15.62
CA TYR A 208 15.89 3.96 16.17
C TYR A 208 16.58 3.88 17.54
N SER A 209 16.02 4.56 18.52
CA SER A 209 16.53 4.60 19.89
C SER A 209 15.42 4.67 20.92
N GLU A 210 15.64 4.02 22.07
CA GLU A 210 14.71 4.05 23.21
C GLU A 210 14.41 5.50 23.65
N GLU A 211 15.43 6.35 23.70
CA GLU A 211 15.30 7.78 24.07
C GLU A 211 14.34 8.52 23.13
N TRP A 212 14.54 8.39 21.81
CA TRP A 212 13.69 9.04 20.82
C TRP A 212 12.24 8.53 20.90
N VAL A 213 12.06 7.22 21.00
CA VAL A 213 10.74 6.59 21.05
C VAL A 213 9.98 7.02 22.31
N LEU A 214 10.61 6.95 23.49
CA LEU A 214 9.97 7.33 24.75
C LEU A 214 9.66 8.83 24.82
N HIS A 215 10.53 9.68 24.26
CA HIS A 215 10.28 11.11 24.19
C HIS A 215 8.96 11.43 23.46
N ASN A 216 8.71 10.76 22.34
CA ASN A 216 7.55 10.99 21.48
C ASN A 216 6.31 10.16 21.86
N TYR A 217 6.47 9.13 22.69
CA TYR A 217 5.38 8.26 23.12
C TYR A 217 4.56 8.89 24.26
N THR A 218 3.24 8.77 24.19
CA THR A 218 2.32 9.16 25.27
C THR A 218 1.42 7.98 25.59
N SER A 219 1.59 7.40 26.80
CA SER A 219 0.72 6.32 27.27
C SER A 219 -0.71 6.81 27.42
N PRO A 220 -1.71 6.04 26.97
CA PRO A 220 -3.11 6.33 27.24
C PRO A 220 -3.43 6.12 28.72
N ASP A 221 -4.54 6.74 29.15
CA ASP A 221 -5.10 6.55 30.48
C ASP A 221 -5.69 5.13 30.64
N GLN A 222 -5.70 4.63 31.88
CA GLN A 222 -6.29 3.32 32.16
C GLN A 222 -7.81 3.35 31.97
N VAL A 223 -8.30 2.50 31.08
CA VAL A 223 -9.71 2.16 30.91
C VAL A 223 -10.08 1.06 31.92
N GLU A 224 -11.06 1.33 32.77
CA GLU A 224 -11.48 0.38 33.82
C GLU A 224 -12.22 -0.83 33.25
N LYS A 225 -13.05 -0.60 32.22
CA LYS A 225 -13.91 -1.65 31.67
C LYS A 225 -13.18 -2.45 30.62
N GLU A 226 -13.01 -3.74 30.89
CA GLU A 226 -12.46 -4.69 29.93
C GLU A 226 -13.39 -4.84 28.73
N THR A 227 -12.79 -4.84 27.54
CA THR A 227 -13.47 -5.09 26.28
C THR A 227 -13.78 -6.58 26.16
N ASP A 228 -15.01 -6.92 25.75
CA ASP A 228 -15.41 -8.31 25.52
C ASP A 228 -14.44 -8.98 24.53
N PRO A 229 -13.88 -10.18 24.85
CA PRO A 229 -12.95 -10.88 23.97
C PRO A 229 -13.46 -11.09 22.54
N GLN A 230 -14.78 -11.15 22.34
CA GLN A 230 -15.43 -11.34 21.05
C GLN A 230 -15.88 -10.02 20.39
N ALA A 231 -15.59 -8.87 21.00
CA ALA A 231 -16.05 -7.56 20.50
C ALA A 231 -15.61 -7.28 19.06
N TYR A 232 -14.44 -7.78 18.66
CA TYR A 232 -13.80 -7.45 17.40
C TYR A 232 -13.79 -8.59 16.37
N THR A 233 -13.96 -9.84 16.80
CA THR A 233 -13.87 -11.02 15.90
C THR A 233 -14.93 -10.98 14.81
N GLY A 234 -16.15 -10.53 15.12
CA GLY A 234 -17.21 -10.37 14.12
C GLY A 234 -16.88 -9.35 13.03
N ALA A 235 -16.14 -8.28 13.35
CA ALA A 235 -15.68 -7.31 12.36
C ALA A 235 -14.52 -7.87 11.52
N ALA A 236 -13.54 -8.52 12.19
CA ALA A 236 -12.44 -9.20 11.52
C ALA A 236 -12.92 -10.27 10.54
N ALA A 237 -13.89 -11.09 10.94
CA ALA A 237 -14.55 -12.09 10.10
C ALA A 237 -15.14 -11.47 8.82
N ARG A 238 -15.95 -10.41 8.96
CA ARG A 238 -16.53 -9.72 7.80
C ARG A 238 -15.47 -9.11 6.90
N ASN A 239 -14.40 -8.55 7.46
CA ASN A 239 -13.30 -8.02 6.67
C ASN A 239 -12.58 -9.12 5.88
N LEU A 240 -12.30 -10.26 6.50
CA LEU A 240 -11.73 -11.40 5.79
C LEU A 240 -12.65 -11.88 4.67
N ASP A 241 -13.93 -12.10 4.96
CA ASP A 241 -14.91 -12.63 4.02
C ASP A 241 -15.14 -11.71 2.81
N VAL A 242 -15.07 -10.38 2.98
CA VAL A 242 -15.31 -9.42 1.91
C VAL A 242 -14.01 -9.04 1.18
N ASN A 243 -12.92 -8.83 1.91
CA ASN A 243 -11.74 -8.16 1.37
C ASN A 243 -10.55 -9.08 1.11
N ILE A 244 -10.45 -10.25 1.75
CA ILE A 244 -9.23 -11.08 1.68
C ILE A 244 -9.52 -12.48 1.13
N CYS A 245 -10.38 -13.25 1.79
CA CYS A 245 -10.69 -14.64 1.44
C CYS A 245 -11.12 -14.85 -0.02
N PRO A 246 -11.94 -13.97 -0.65
CA PRO A 246 -12.35 -14.16 -2.04
C PRO A 246 -11.17 -14.24 -3.02
N TYR A 247 -10.10 -13.47 -2.79
CA TYR A 247 -8.91 -13.49 -3.64
C TYR A 247 -8.05 -14.73 -3.42
N ILE A 248 -7.97 -15.22 -2.19
CA ILE A 248 -7.29 -16.48 -1.87
C ILE A 248 -8.00 -17.65 -2.55
N GLU A 249 -9.33 -17.69 -2.45
CA GLU A 249 -10.17 -18.76 -3.00
C GLU A 249 -10.20 -18.77 -4.52
N ALA A 250 -10.24 -17.59 -5.15
CA ALA A 250 -10.29 -17.45 -6.60
C ALA A 250 -8.94 -17.72 -7.29
N ASN A 251 -7.83 -17.70 -6.55
CA ASN A 251 -6.47 -17.85 -7.07
C ASN A 251 -5.69 -18.98 -6.36
N PRO A 252 -6.12 -20.25 -6.48
CA PRO A 252 -5.52 -21.38 -5.77
C PRO A 252 -4.07 -21.67 -6.17
N GLU A 253 -3.60 -21.16 -7.32
CA GLU A 253 -2.21 -21.27 -7.76
C GLU A 253 -1.27 -20.22 -7.14
N THR A 254 -1.83 -19.19 -6.51
CA THR A 254 -1.07 -18.12 -5.88
C THR A 254 -0.84 -18.48 -4.42
N GLU A 255 0.41 -18.42 -3.97
CA GLU A 255 0.78 -18.61 -2.58
C GLU A 255 0.66 -17.27 -1.82
N PHE A 256 -0.17 -17.23 -0.79
CA PHE A 256 -0.33 -16.07 0.07
C PHE A 256 0.50 -16.24 1.33
N VAL A 257 1.56 -15.46 1.47
CA VAL A 257 2.39 -15.37 2.68
C VAL A 257 1.84 -14.27 3.55
N VAL A 258 1.03 -14.65 4.54
CA VAL A 258 0.42 -13.74 5.51
C VAL A 258 1.32 -13.62 6.72
N PHE A 259 1.58 -12.41 7.20
CA PHE A 259 2.36 -12.22 8.41
C PHE A 259 1.83 -11.11 9.30
N PHE A 260 2.01 -11.29 10.59
CA PHE A 260 1.73 -10.27 11.60
C PHE A 260 3.04 -9.54 11.93
N PRO A 261 3.13 -8.21 11.77
CA PRO A 261 4.35 -7.46 12.05
C PRO A 261 4.65 -7.41 13.56
N PRO A 262 5.93 -7.36 13.95
CA PRO A 262 6.33 -7.26 15.36
C PRO A 262 6.17 -5.83 15.88
N TYR A 263 4.98 -5.46 16.36
CA TYR A 263 4.79 -4.20 17.07
C TYR A 263 5.56 -4.18 18.40
N SER A 264 6.08 -3.01 18.77
CA SER A 264 6.89 -2.86 19.98
C SER A 264 6.07 -3.12 21.24
N ILE A 265 6.77 -3.27 22.35
CA ILE A 265 6.14 -3.43 23.66
C ILE A 265 5.25 -2.23 24.04
N LEU A 266 5.49 -1.03 23.50
CA LEU A 266 4.63 0.15 23.75
C LEU A 266 3.23 0.02 23.12
N PHE A 267 3.10 -0.65 21.96
CA PHE A 267 1.77 -1.00 21.43
C PHE A 267 1.00 -1.88 22.43
N TRP A 268 1.70 -2.82 23.08
CA TRP A 268 1.07 -3.67 24.08
C TRP A 268 0.77 -2.95 25.39
N ASN A 269 1.55 -1.93 25.77
CA ASN A 269 1.16 -1.02 26.85
C ASN A 269 -0.18 -0.34 26.53
N ASP A 270 -0.35 0.18 25.31
CA ASP A 270 -1.62 0.79 24.89
C ASP A 270 -2.77 -0.22 25.01
N VAL A 271 -2.57 -1.45 24.51
CA VAL A 271 -3.57 -2.54 24.59
C VAL A 271 -3.98 -2.86 26.04
N LEU A 272 -3.02 -2.85 26.97
CA LEU A 272 -3.28 -3.07 28.41
C LEU A 272 -4.01 -1.88 29.04
N LYS A 273 -3.56 -0.66 28.78
CA LYS A 273 -4.14 0.57 29.32
C LYS A 273 -5.56 0.78 28.82
N GLU A 274 -5.81 0.51 27.55
CA GLU A 274 -7.14 0.58 26.94
C GLU A 274 -8.02 -0.65 27.26
N ASN A 275 -7.46 -1.64 27.98
CA ASN A 275 -8.15 -2.80 28.54
C ASN A 275 -8.86 -3.67 27.49
N HIS A 276 -8.13 -4.04 26.43
CA HIS A 276 -8.64 -4.89 25.35
C HIS A 276 -7.65 -5.99 24.94
N LEU A 277 -6.78 -6.44 25.85
CA LEU A 277 -5.80 -7.51 25.62
C LEU A 277 -6.46 -8.80 25.09
N GLU A 278 -7.49 -9.29 25.76
CA GLU A 278 -8.19 -10.52 25.36
C GLU A 278 -8.82 -10.39 23.98
N ALA A 279 -9.47 -9.25 23.72
CA ALA A 279 -10.11 -8.98 22.43
C ALA A 279 -9.08 -8.91 21.29
N THR A 280 -7.93 -8.28 21.52
CA THR A 280 -6.84 -8.21 20.54
C THR A 280 -6.22 -9.59 20.29
N MET A 281 -5.93 -10.38 21.33
CA MET A 281 -5.40 -11.73 21.17
C MET A 281 -6.36 -12.65 20.42
N GLU A 282 -7.66 -12.52 20.67
CA GLU A 282 -8.66 -13.31 19.99
C GLU A 282 -8.79 -12.95 18.50
N VAL A 283 -8.60 -11.67 18.13
CA VAL A 283 -8.54 -11.27 16.71
C VAL A 283 -7.31 -11.89 16.03
N TYR A 284 -6.13 -11.87 16.66
CA TYR A 284 -4.95 -12.58 16.15
C TYR A 284 -5.25 -14.07 15.94
N ARG A 285 -5.82 -14.73 16.95
CA ARG A 285 -6.18 -16.15 16.92
C ARG A 285 -7.12 -16.46 15.76
N TYR A 286 -8.19 -15.68 15.64
CA TYR A 286 -9.22 -15.85 14.63
C TYR A 286 -8.65 -15.69 13.22
N ILE A 287 -7.93 -14.60 12.96
CA ILE A 287 -7.37 -14.33 11.63
C ILE A 287 -6.34 -15.41 11.26
N ALA A 288 -5.42 -15.74 12.16
CA ALA A 288 -4.40 -16.74 11.92
C ALA A 288 -5.02 -18.11 11.61
N ASN A 289 -5.98 -18.57 12.41
CA ASN A 289 -6.64 -19.87 12.18
C ASN A 289 -7.45 -19.86 10.88
N ARG A 290 -8.22 -18.79 10.62
CA ARG A 290 -9.06 -18.69 9.42
C ARG A 290 -8.25 -18.74 8.14
N LEU A 291 -7.13 -18.01 8.10
CA LEU A 291 -6.26 -17.94 6.93
C LEU A 291 -5.36 -19.17 6.80
N ASN A 292 -4.84 -19.70 7.91
CA ASN A 292 -4.00 -20.90 7.88
C ASN A 292 -4.76 -22.17 7.44
N ALA A 293 -6.10 -22.15 7.46
CA ALA A 293 -6.91 -23.25 6.94
C ALA A 293 -6.87 -23.40 5.41
N TYR A 294 -6.44 -22.39 4.66
CA TYR A 294 -6.28 -22.49 3.20
C TYR A 294 -4.94 -23.17 2.85
N GLU A 295 -4.98 -24.07 1.88
CA GLU A 295 -3.79 -24.81 1.40
C GLU A 295 -2.74 -23.89 0.79
N ASN A 296 -3.17 -22.86 0.06
CA ASN A 296 -2.31 -21.89 -0.61
C ASN A 296 -1.92 -20.68 0.27
N VAL A 297 -2.12 -20.75 1.58
CA VAL A 297 -1.73 -19.70 2.53
C VAL A 297 -0.65 -20.21 3.48
N GLU A 298 0.40 -19.42 3.72
CA GLU A 298 1.32 -19.61 4.84
C GLU A 298 1.16 -18.45 5.83
N VAL A 299 1.03 -18.73 7.12
CA VAL A 299 0.88 -17.70 8.16
C VAL A 299 2.14 -17.64 9.02
N TYR A 300 2.66 -16.43 9.25
CA TYR A 300 3.85 -16.15 10.06
C TYR A 300 3.51 -15.20 11.21
N PHE A 301 4.01 -15.50 12.42
CA PHE A 301 3.72 -14.73 13.62
C PHE A 301 5.01 -14.17 14.22
N PHE A 302 5.28 -12.88 13.99
CA PHE A 302 6.40 -12.15 14.58
C PHE A 302 6.08 -11.37 15.88
N PRO A 303 4.82 -11.11 16.30
CA PRO A 303 4.55 -10.38 17.54
C PRO A 303 5.04 -11.05 18.83
N ASP A 304 5.52 -12.30 18.81
CA ASP A 304 6.06 -12.99 19.99
C ASP A 304 7.60 -12.97 20.08
N GLN A 305 8.27 -12.26 19.18
CA GLN A 305 9.73 -12.22 19.13
C GLN A 305 10.27 -11.23 20.18
N GLU A 306 10.44 -11.71 21.42
CA GLU A 306 10.82 -10.90 22.60
C GLU A 306 12.05 -10.03 22.35
N GLU A 307 13.12 -10.59 21.76
CA GLU A 307 14.36 -9.86 21.43
C GLU A 307 14.14 -8.68 20.46
N ILE A 308 13.05 -8.71 19.69
CA ILE A 308 12.67 -7.64 18.78
C ILE A 308 11.76 -6.66 19.52
N ILE A 309 10.61 -7.14 20.02
CA ILE A 309 9.52 -6.28 20.48
C ILE A 309 9.83 -5.54 21.78
N CYS A 310 10.69 -6.08 22.64
CA CYS A 310 11.01 -5.50 23.95
C CYS A 310 12.15 -4.49 23.92
N ASP A 311 12.92 -4.41 22.82
CA ASP A 311 14.02 -3.46 22.68
C ASP A 311 13.61 -2.28 21.80
N LEU A 312 13.35 -1.12 22.41
CA LEU A 312 12.92 0.09 21.71
C LEU A 312 14.00 0.70 20.80
N ASN A 313 15.27 0.28 20.92
CA ASN A 313 16.31 0.65 19.95
C ASN A 313 16.11 -0.03 18.58
N ASN A 314 15.12 -0.93 18.48
CA ASN A 314 14.67 -1.50 17.22
C ASN A 314 13.59 -0.66 16.53
N TYR A 315 13.10 0.43 17.12
CA TYR A 315 11.90 1.13 16.65
C TYR A 315 12.09 2.64 16.49
N ALA A 316 11.43 3.23 15.50
CA ALA A 316 11.41 4.68 15.28
C ALA A 316 10.25 5.40 16.01
N ASP A 317 9.22 4.64 16.39
CA ASP A 317 8.10 5.06 17.22
C ASP A 317 7.54 3.85 17.98
N TYR A 318 6.32 3.95 18.52
CA TYR A 318 5.72 2.85 19.28
C TYR A 318 5.44 1.55 18.47
N SER A 319 5.58 1.56 17.14
CA SER A 319 5.18 0.45 16.27
C SER A 319 6.15 0.14 15.11
N HIS A 320 6.81 1.14 14.52
CA HIS A 320 7.60 1.00 13.30
C HIS A 320 9.03 0.50 13.59
N TYR A 321 9.26 -0.77 13.28
CA TYR A 321 10.55 -1.42 13.46
C TYR A 321 11.58 -1.03 12.39
N HIS A 322 12.85 -1.23 12.71
CA HIS A 322 14.01 -0.97 11.86
C HIS A 322 13.98 -1.80 10.57
N PRO A 323 14.37 -1.26 9.38
CA PRO A 323 14.34 -1.97 8.10
C PRO A 323 15.05 -3.33 8.08
N ARG A 324 16.04 -3.53 8.96
CA ARG A 324 16.69 -4.83 9.18
C ARG A 324 15.71 -5.95 9.52
N TYR A 325 14.60 -5.65 10.17
CA TYR A 325 13.56 -6.63 10.49
C TYR A 325 12.65 -6.93 9.30
N ASN A 326 12.51 -6.02 8.33
CA ASN A 326 11.93 -6.38 7.03
C ASN A 326 12.81 -7.43 6.32
N ARG A 327 14.12 -7.20 6.25
CA ARG A 327 15.06 -8.19 5.69
C ARG A 327 15.01 -9.52 6.44
N TYR A 328 15.04 -9.49 7.77
CA TYR A 328 14.92 -10.68 8.61
C TYR A 328 13.63 -11.46 8.34
N MET A 329 12.49 -10.78 8.21
CA MET A 329 11.23 -11.44 7.85
C MET A 329 11.28 -12.05 6.45
N THR A 330 11.89 -11.38 5.46
CA THR A 330 12.10 -11.97 4.13
C THR A 330 12.94 -13.25 4.19
N GLU A 331 13.99 -13.26 5.01
CA GLU A 331 14.81 -14.45 5.27
C GLU A 331 14.00 -15.55 5.97
N CYS A 332 13.12 -15.19 6.90
CA CYS A 332 12.21 -16.12 7.56
C CYS A 332 11.20 -16.73 6.59
N PHE A 333 10.65 -15.95 5.66
CA PHE A 333 9.77 -16.46 4.61
C PHE A 333 10.50 -17.47 3.71
N ALA A 334 11.72 -17.15 3.28
CA ALA A 334 12.55 -18.05 2.46
C ALA A 334 12.90 -19.35 3.20
N ALA A 335 13.20 -19.26 4.51
CA ALA A 335 13.56 -20.39 5.35
C ALA A 335 12.37 -21.11 6.01
N LYS A 336 11.14 -20.61 5.82
CA LYS A 336 9.91 -21.05 6.51
C LYS A 336 10.00 -21.06 8.04
N LYS A 337 10.75 -20.11 8.62
CA LYS A 337 10.87 -19.93 10.07
C LYS A 337 9.69 -19.13 10.61
N PHE A 338 9.20 -19.49 11.80
CA PHE A 338 8.00 -18.91 12.43
C PHE A 338 6.69 -19.09 11.66
N ARG A 339 6.71 -19.97 10.64
CA ARG A 339 5.51 -20.38 9.93
C ARG A 339 4.66 -21.24 10.85
N LEU A 340 3.39 -20.90 10.99
CA LEU A 340 2.42 -21.73 11.71
C LEU A 340 2.32 -23.10 11.03
N PRO A 341 2.30 -24.20 11.80
CA PRO A 341 2.05 -25.52 11.24
C PRO A 341 0.63 -25.59 10.67
N LYS A 342 0.44 -26.37 9.60
CA LYS A 342 -0.93 -26.80 9.21
C LYS A 342 -1.48 -27.76 10.25
N GLU A 343 -2.79 -27.97 10.25
CA GLU A 343 -3.44 -28.93 11.14
C GLU A 343 -2.74 -30.30 11.05
N GLY A 344 -2.32 -30.83 12.21
CA GLY A 344 -1.60 -32.10 12.32
C GLY A 344 -0.09 -32.05 12.00
N GLN A 345 0.48 -30.90 11.61
CA GLN A 345 1.93 -30.73 11.49
C GLN A 345 2.56 -30.37 12.84
N GLU A 346 3.79 -30.81 13.07
CA GLU A 346 4.59 -30.40 14.23
C GLU A 346 5.04 -28.94 14.09
N GLY A 347 4.97 -28.17 15.18
CA GLY A 347 5.40 -26.79 15.24
C GLY A 347 4.66 -26.01 16.33
N LYS A 348 5.09 -24.78 16.58
CA LYS A 348 4.44 -23.87 17.52
C LYS A 348 3.14 -23.35 16.90
N GLY A 349 1.99 -23.70 17.49
CA GLY A 349 0.68 -23.23 17.03
C GLY A 349 0.36 -21.80 17.46
N ILE A 350 -0.69 -21.20 16.90
CA ILE A 350 -1.09 -19.81 17.25
C ILE A 350 -1.40 -19.66 18.75
N ASP A 351 -1.97 -20.68 19.38
CA ASP A 351 -2.32 -20.62 20.80
C ASP A 351 -1.06 -20.55 21.68
N GLU A 352 0.00 -21.25 21.30
CA GLU A 352 1.31 -21.19 21.97
C GLU A 352 2.01 -19.85 21.73
N TYR A 353 1.91 -19.30 20.52
CA TYR A 353 2.37 -17.95 20.20
C TYR A 353 1.70 -16.89 21.07
N LEU A 354 0.37 -16.95 21.20
CA LEU A 354 -0.39 -16.00 22.01
C LEU A 354 -0.17 -16.18 23.51
N ALA A 355 0.01 -17.41 23.99
CA ALA A 355 0.37 -17.67 25.38
C ALA A 355 1.75 -17.07 25.71
N HIS A 356 2.72 -17.22 24.82
CA HIS A 356 4.04 -16.60 24.99
C HIS A 356 3.97 -15.07 24.94
N MET A 357 3.20 -14.50 24.01
CA MET A 357 2.97 -13.06 23.94
C MET A 357 2.38 -12.54 25.26
N ARG A 358 1.35 -13.22 25.79
CA ARG A 358 0.76 -12.88 27.09
C ARG A 358 1.81 -12.86 28.20
N GLU A 359 2.65 -13.89 28.25
CA GLU A 359 3.72 -13.97 29.24
C GLU A 359 4.69 -12.80 29.13
N ILE A 360 5.10 -12.42 27.91
CA ILE A 360 5.96 -11.25 27.68
C ILE A 360 5.30 -10.00 28.25
N VAL A 361 4.05 -9.73 27.86
CA VAL A 361 3.36 -8.48 28.19
C VAL A 361 2.98 -8.39 29.66
N GLU A 362 2.52 -9.48 30.29
CA GLU A 362 2.16 -9.47 31.72
C GLU A 362 3.39 -9.37 32.64
N LYS A 363 4.58 -9.78 32.18
CA LYS A 363 5.83 -9.73 32.95
C LYS A 363 6.69 -8.51 32.67
N PHE A 364 6.41 -7.78 31.60
CA PHE A 364 7.22 -6.63 31.20
C PHE A 364 7.07 -5.47 32.19
N ASP A 365 8.19 -4.89 32.63
CA ASP A 365 8.18 -3.77 33.58
C ASP A 365 7.95 -2.43 32.85
N PHE A 366 6.68 -2.15 32.57
CA PHE A 366 6.26 -0.90 31.94
C PHE A 366 6.51 0.32 32.83
N GLU A 367 6.45 0.17 34.16
CA GLU A 367 6.72 1.28 35.08
C GLU A 367 8.19 1.68 34.99
N GLU A 368 9.11 0.71 35.00
CA GLU A 368 10.53 0.95 34.80
C GLU A 368 10.79 1.59 33.43
N LEU A 369 10.27 1.01 32.34
CA LEU A 369 10.48 1.55 30.99
C LEU A 369 10.00 3.00 30.87
N LEU A 370 8.78 3.29 31.32
CA LEU A 370 8.18 4.62 31.18
C LEU A 370 8.81 5.65 32.15
N SER A 371 9.48 5.21 33.22
CA SER A 371 10.24 6.09 34.12
C SER A 371 11.53 6.65 33.51
N ARG A 372 11.99 6.09 32.38
CA ARG A 372 13.19 6.52 31.65
C ARG A 372 12.93 7.69 30.69
N LYS A 373 11.67 8.08 30.51
CA LYS A 373 11.27 9.28 29.79
C LYS A 373 11.62 10.54 30.59
#